data_AF-A0A928GYU7-F1
#
_entry.id   AF-A0A928GYU7-F1
#
_cell.length_a   1.000
_cell.length_b   1.000
_cell.length_c   1.000
_cell.angle_alpha   90.00
_cell.angle_beta   90.00
_cell.angle_gamma   90.00
#
_symmetry.space_group_name_H-M   'P 1'
#
loop_
_entity.id
_entity.type
_entity.pdbx_description
1 polymer ?
#
loop_
_entity_poly.entity_id
_entity_poly.type
_entity_poly.pdbx_seq_one_letter_code
_entity_poly.pdbx_strand_id
1 'polypeptide(L)'
;MENEDNKGMWKSLVRICIGVGVILGGLLAFGIGSIFWKSYTIKRNPVYQTTMTDFEICDEFDENITQKFDKLGINKVDCFIFQGHPQRPSYWIYIVGKCSENAKLPKTYRLHSFEEDITVFTALKLAGAAPDDSENLGKIAARFYRYKNWVVFKMSGEQSPFLFEDADKQAYLEKHIRKRSENK
;
A
#
# COMPACT_ATOMS: atom_id res chain seq x y z
N MET A 1 -10.38 68.06 21.89
CA MET A 1 -11.10 66.91 22.49
C MET A 1 -11.28 65.89 21.38
N GLU A 2 -10.36 64.92 21.27
CA GLU A 2 -10.51 63.83 20.31
C GLU A 2 -11.55 62.84 20.83
N ASN A 3 -12.60 62.61 20.03
CA ASN A 3 -13.75 61.76 20.32
C ASN A 3 -13.37 60.41 20.95
N GLU A 4 -13.75 60.20 22.20
CA GLU A 4 -13.67 58.88 22.86
C GLU A 4 -14.45 57.82 22.08
N ASP A 5 -15.51 58.22 21.35
CA ASP A 5 -16.29 57.36 20.46
C ASP A 5 -15.45 56.79 19.30
N ASN A 6 -14.50 57.56 18.76
CA ASN A 6 -13.63 57.09 17.68
C ASN A 6 -12.64 56.01 18.17
N LYS A 7 -12.17 56.09 19.43
CA LYS A 7 -11.28 55.07 20.02
C LYS A 7 -12.01 53.75 20.28
N GLY A 8 -13.29 53.79 20.66
CA GLY A 8 -14.13 52.60 20.83
C GLY A 8 -14.42 51.87 19.52
N MET A 9 -14.70 52.64 18.46
CA MET A 9 -14.98 52.12 17.13
C MET A 9 -13.71 51.49 16.49
N TRP A 10 -12.55 52.13 16.63
CA TRP A 10 -11.28 51.62 16.12
C TRP A 10 -10.86 50.30 16.79
N LYS A 11 -11.02 50.18 18.12
CA LYS A 11 -10.77 48.93 18.85
C LYS A 11 -11.69 47.79 18.39
N SER A 12 -12.94 48.08 18.08
CA SER A 12 -13.90 47.08 17.57
C SER A 12 -13.53 46.62 16.16
N LEU A 13 -13.12 47.54 15.29
CA LEU A 13 -12.70 47.24 13.92
C LEU A 13 -11.44 46.36 13.87
N VAL A 14 -10.45 46.67 14.72
CA VAL A 14 -9.22 45.85 14.85
C VAL A 14 -9.56 44.43 15.33
N ARG A 15 -10.47 44.26 16.29
CA ARG A 15 -10.90 42.94 16.76
C ARG A 15 -11.61 42.13 15.67
N ILE A 16 -12.44 42.78 14.86
CA ILE A 16 -13.11 42.14 13.71
C ILE A 16 -12.07 41.69 12.68
N CYS A 17 -11.12 42.56 12.32
CA CYS A 17 -10.05 42.20 11.37
C CYS A 17 -9.19 41.04 11.86
N ILE A 18 -8.84 41.00 13.15
CA ILE A 18 -8.12 39.86 13.75
C ILE A 18 -8.98 38.60 13.72
N GLY A 19 -10.26 38.69 14.08
CA GLY A 19 -11.19 37.55 14.03
C GLY A 19 -11.32 36.97 12.62
N VAL A 20 -11.48 37.83 11.61
CA VAL A 20 -11.54 37.41 10.19
C VAL A 20 -10.21 36.78 9.75
N GLY A 21 -9.08 37.36 10.15
CA GLY A 21 -7.76 36.80 9.85
C GLY A 21 -7.55 35.41 10.44
N VAL A 22 -7.97 35.18 11.69
CA VAL A 22 -7.88 33.87 12.36
C VAL A 22 -8.79 32.84 11.68
N ILE A 23 -10.01 33.22 11.29
CA ILE A 23 -10.95 32.32 10.59
C ILE A 23 -10.39 31.93 9.21
N LEU A 24 -9.91 32.91 8.43
CA LEU A 24 -9.33 32.66 7.09
C LEU A 24 -8.05 31.81 7.18
N GLY A 25 -7.16 32.10 8.14
CA GLY A 25 -5.96 31.32 8.38
C GLY A 25 -6.29 29.87 8.79
N GLY A 26 -7.29 29.68 9.65
CA GLY A 26 -7.78 28.36 10.05
C GLY A 26 -8.32 27.55 8.88
N LEU A 27 -9.11 28.17 7.98
CA LEU A 27 -9.63 27.51 6.79
C LEU A 27 -8.52 27.10 5.81
N LEU A 28 -7.50 27.93 5.64
CA LEU A 28 -6.33 27.60 4.80
C LEU A 28 -5.52 26.44 5.39
N ALA A 29 -5.23 26.48 6.69
CA ALA A 29 -4.51 25.41 7.38
C ALA A 29 -5.28 24.08 7.31
N PHE A 30 -6.61 24.12 7.50
CA PHE A 30 -7.46 22.95 7.36
C PHE A 30 -7.51 22.42 5.92
N GLY A 31 -7.61 23.30 4.93
CA GLY A 31 -7.60 22.94 3.51
C GLY A 31 -6.31 22.21 3.13
N ILE A 32 -5.15 22.79 3.46
CA ILE A 32 -3.83 22.20 3.21
C ILE A 32 -3.69 20.87 3.96
N GLY A 33 -4.06 20.84 5.25
CA GLY A 33 -4.04 19.62 6.06
C GLY A 33 -4.91 18.50 5.47
N SER A 34 -6.09 18.83 4.93
CA SER A 34 -6.98 17.86 4.30
C SER A 34 -6.43 17.28 3.00
N ILE A 35 -5.68 18.08 2.21
CA ILE A 35 -5.02 17.63 0.99
C ILE A 35 -3.88 16.68 1.33
N PHE A 36 -3.03 17.03 2.31
CA PHE A 36 -2.00 16.12 2.81
C PHE A 36 -2.62 14.84 3.36
N TRP A 37 -3.64 14.93 4.21
CA TRP A 37 -4.34 13.77 4.76
C TRP A 37 -4.88 12.85 3.65
N LYS A 38 -5.57 13.39 2.65
CA LYS A 38 -6.07 12.62 1.50
C LYS A 38 -4.96 12.04 0.63
N SER A 39 -3.81 12.71 0.55
CA SER A 39 -2.65 12.25 -0.23
C SER A 39 -1.92 11.10 0.48
N TYR A 40 -1.97 11.04 1.82
CA TYR A 40 -1.38 9.98 2.64
C TYR A 40 -2.36 8.85 3.00
N THR A 41 -3.67 9.00 2.80
CA THR A 41 -4.59 7.87 2.81
C THR A 41 -4.31 6.97 1.61
N ILE A 42 -3.37 6.04 1.80
CA ILE A 42 -3.15 4.89 0.91
C ILE A 42 -4.51 4.22 0.72
N LYS A 43 -4.96 4.09 -0.54
CA LYS A 43 -6.16 3.30 -0.84
C LYS A 43 -5.87 1.87 -0.39
N ARG A 44 -6.58 1.42 0.64
CA ARG A 44 -6.45 0.07 1.20
C ARG A 44 -6.99 -0.99 0.26
N ASN A 45 -7.69 -0.60 -0.81
CA ASN A 45 -8.22 -1.54 -1.79
C ASN A 45 -7.29 -1.63 -3.00
N PRO A 46 -7.03 -2.84 -3.51
CA PRO A 46 -6.28 -3.01 -4.73
C PRO A 46 -7.03 -2.38 -5.91
N VAL A 47 -6.28 -1.83 -6.87
CA VAL A 47 -6.82 -1.37 -8.16
C VAL A 47 -7.02 -2.54 -9.12
N TYR A 48 -6.41 -3.69 -8.85
CA TYR A 48 -6.55 -4.92 -9.62
C TYR A 48 -6.30 -6.14 -8.72
N GLN A 49 -7.06 -7.21 -8.95
CA GLN A 49 -6.89 -8.50 -8.28
C GLN A 49 -7.07 -9.62 -9.30
N THR A 50 -6.20 -10.62 -9.23
CA THR A 50 -6.36 -11.86 -9.99
C THR A 50 -5.73 -13.03 -9.25
N THR A 51 -6.01 -14.25 -9.70
CA THR A 51 -5.46 -15.48 -9.15
C THR A 51 -4.73 -16.21 -10.26
N MET A 52 -3.53 -16.71 -9.98
CA MET A 52 -2.69 -17.41 -10.94
C MET A 52 -2.26 -18.78 -10.41
N THR A 53 -2.16 -19.74 -11.31
CA THR A 53 -1.54 -21.05 -11.09
C THR A 53 -0.37 -21.21 -12.06
N ASP A 54 0.54 -22.14 -11.77
CA ASP A 54 1.66 -22.49 -12.65
C ASP A 54 2.43 -21.27 -13.13
N PHE A 55 2.91 -20.47 -12.17
CA PHE A 55 3.46 -19.15 -12.41
C PHE A 55 5.00 -19.12 -12.37
N GLU A 56 5.54 -18.05 -12.93
CA GLU A 56 6.94 -17.63 -12.81
C GLU A 56 6.94 -16.15 -12.40
N ILE A 57 7.61 -15.84 -11.29
CA ILE A 57 7.79 -14.48 -10.80
C ILE A 57 9.13 -13.95 -11.35
N CYS A 58 9.05 -12.85 -12.08
CA CYS A 58 10.18 -12.12 -12.64
C CYS A 58 10.44 -10.88 -11.77
N ASP A 59 11.35 -10.99 -10.80
CA ASP A 59 11.82 -9.86 -10.00
C ASP A 59 13.27 -9.52 -10.35
N GLU A 60 13.52 -8.26 -10.70
CA GLU A 60 14.85 -7.78 -11.09
C GLU A 60 15.88 -7.85 -9.94
N PHE A 61 15.42 -7.95 -8.69
CA PHE A 61 16.26 -7.93 -7.51
C PHE A 61 16.42 -9.31 -6.84
N ASP A 62 15.59 -10.28 -7.21
CA ASP A 62 15.61 -11.64 -6.66
C ASP A 62 15.09 -12.65 -7.67
N GLU A 63 15.99 -13.15 -8.52
CA GLU A 63 15.68 -14.14 -9.55
C GLU A 63 15.22 -15.50 -8.98
N ASN A 64 15.44 -15.74 -7.68
CA ASN A 64 15.16 -17.02 -7.04
C ASN A 64 13.79 -17.06 -6.34
N ILE A 65 12.96 -16.03 -6.47
CA ILE A 65 11.64 -16.00 -5.83
C ILE A 65 10.77 -17.17 -6.25
N THR A 66 10.71 -17.48 -7.55
CA THR A 66 9.94 -18.63 -8.05
C THR A 66 10.37 -19.94 -7.37
N GLN A 67 11.68 -20.18 -7.25
CA GLN A 67 12.21 -21.35 -6.54
C GLN A 67 11.88 -21.35 -5.04
N LYS A 68 11.79 -20.18 -4.40
CA LYS A 68 11.35 -20.08 -2.99
C LYS A 68 9.88 -20.47 -2.85
N PHE A 69 9.02 -20.04 -3.76
CA PHE A 69 7.61 -20.46 -3.78
C PHE A 69 7.47 -21.96 -4.06
N ASP A 70 8.24 -22.51 -5.01
CA ASP A 70 8.27 -23.95 -5.30
C ASP A 70 8.69 -24.78 -4.07
N LYS A 71 9.75 -24.36 -3.36
CA LYS A 71 10.23 -25.03 -2.12
C LYS A 71 9.20 -25.00 -0.99
N LEU A 72 8.29 -24.03 -1.00
CA LEU A 72 7.19 -23.93 -0.04
C LEU A 72 5.94 -24.71 -0.49
N GLY A 73 5.96 -25.32 -1.68
CA GLY A 73 4.85 -26.05 -2.26
C GLY A 73 3.68 -25.15 -2.67
N ILE A 74 3.96 -23.89 -3.06
CA ILE A 74 2.93 -22.94 -3.48
C ILE A 74 2.79 -23.01 -5.00
N ASN A 75 1.67 -23.55 -5.46
CA ASN A 75 1.33 -23.66 -6.89
C ASN A 75 0.23 -22.69 -7.34
N LYS A 76 -0.42 -22.02 -6.40
CA LYS A 76 -1.48 -21.02 -6.61
C LYS A 76 -1.16 -19.78 -5.81
N VAL A 77 -1.29 -18.61 -6.44
CA VAL A 77 -1.09 -17.31 -5.81
C VAL A 77 -2.22 -16.35 -6.14
N ASP A 78 -2.56 -15.49 -5.19
CA ASP A 78 -3.43 -14.34 -5.38
C ASP A 78 -2.57 -13.10 -5.55
N CYS A 79 -2.81 -12.35 -6.61
CA CYS A 79 -2.02 -11.20 -7.02
C CYS A 79 -2.86 -9.93 -6.91
N PHE A 80 -2.26 -8.89 -6.34
CA PHE A 80 -2.92 -7.61 -6.10
C PHE A 80 -2.04 -6.47 -6.56
N ILE A 81 -2.62 -5.50 -7.27
CA ILE A 81 -1.96 -4.23 -7.58
C ILE A 81 -2.54 -3.16 -6.67
N PHE A 82 -1.68 -2.50 -5.89
CA PHE A 82 -2.05 -1.35 -5.07
C PHE A 82 -1.43 -0.07 -5.61
N GLN A 83 -2.22 1.00 -5.63
CA GLN A 83 -1.73 2.32 -5.97
C GLN A 83 -1.05 2.94 -4.74
N GLY A 84 0.24 3.28 -4.89
CA GLY A 84 1.04 3.91 -3.84
C GLY A 84 0.66 5.37 -3.62
N HIS A 85 0.79 6.21 -4.65
CA HIS A 85 0.43 7.63 -4.57
C HIS A 85 -0.74 7.97 -5.53
N PRO A 86 -1.78 8.69 -5.07
CA PRO A 86 -2.95 8.98 -5.91
C PRO A 86 -2.63 9.93 -7.08
N GLN A 87 -1.65 10.82 -6.91
CA GLN A 87 -1.27 11.83 -7.93
C GLN A 87 0.01 11.50 -8.69
N ARG A 88 0.73 10.43 -8.31
CA ARG A 88 1.95 9.97 -8.99
C ARG A 88 1.79 8.46 -9.20
N PRO A 89 1.68 7.96 -10.43
CA PRO A 89 1.41 6.54 -10.68
C PRO A 89 2.60 5.69 -10.19
N SER A 90 2.51 5.26 -8.95
CA SER A 90 3.37 4.24 -8.36
C SER A 90 2.49 3.06 -8.00
N TYR A 91 2.90 1.87 -8.39
CA TYR A 91 2.15 0.65 -8.18
C TYR A 91 3.02 -0.38 -7.49
N TRP A 92 2.40 -1.07 -6.53
CA TRP A 92 3.02 -2.17 -5.80
C TRP A 92 2.24 -3.43 -6.09
N ILE A 93 2.94 -4.49 -6.47
CA ILE A 93 2.36 -5.81 -6.67
C ILE A 93 2.61 -6.62 -5.40
N TYR A 94 1.54 -7.23 -4.89
CA TYR A 94 1.58 -8.14 -3.76
C TYR A 94 1.14 -9.51 -4.25
N ILE A 95 1.99 -10.51 -4.04
CA ILE A 95 1.76 -11.89 -4.43
C ILE A 95 1.61 -12.70 -3.15
N VAL A 96 0.42 -13.27 -2.94
CA VAL A 96 0.06 -13.99 -1.72
C VAL A 96 -0.10 -15.47 -2.04
N GLY A 97 0.57 -16.31 -1.27
CA GLY A 97 0.52 -17.77 -1.44
C GLY A 97 0.31 -18.50 -0.12
N LYS A 98 -0.43 -19.60 -0.17
CA LYS A 98 -0.60 -20.52 0.97
C LYS A 98 0.37 -21.68 0.83
N CYS A 99 1.25 -21.84 1.81
CA CYS A 99 2.19 -22.95 1.89
C CYS A 99 1.49 -24.25 2.24
N SER A 100 2.10 -25.36 1.82
CA SER A 100 1.73 -26.69 2.32
C SER A 100 1.93 -26.78 3.84
N GLU A 101 1.12 -27.59 4.52
CA GLU A 101 1.17 -27.74 5.98
C GLU A 101 2.53 -28.26 6.49
N ASN A 102 3.28 -28.96 5.62
CA ASN A 102 4.58 -29.53 5.91
C ASN A 102 5.77 -28.63 5.48
N ALA A 103 5.50 -27.43 4.94
CA ALA A 103 6.54 -26.54 4.48
C ALA A 103 7.39 -26.05 5.66
N LYS A 104 8.71 -26.30 5.60
CA LYS A 104 9.66 -25.74 6.56
C LYS A 104 9.82 -24.24 6.29
N LEU A 105 8.98 -23.44 6.94
CA LEU A 105 9.04 -22.01 6.85
C LEU A 105 10.23 -21.47 7.67
N PRO A 106 11.05 -20.56 7.11
CA PRO A 106 12.10 -19.89 7.87
C PRO A 106 11.54 -19.28 9.16
N LYS A 107 12.29 -19.41 10.27
CA LYS A 107 11.99 -18.68 11.50
C LYS A 107 12.14 -17.19 11.18
N THR A 108 11.16 -16.40 11.60
CA THR A 108 11.03 -14.96 11.31
C THR A 108 12.28 -14.18 11.71
N TYR A 109 12.77 -13.31 10.84
CA TYR A 109 13.89 -12.42 11.13
C TYR A 109 13.41 -10.97 11.07
N ARG A 110 13.13 -10.43 12.27
CA ARG A 110 12.68 -9.06 12.61
C ARG A 110 11.16 -8.87 12.63
N LEU A 111 10.65 -8.60 13.84
CA LEU A 111 9.37 -7.95 14.12
C LEU A 111 9.47 -6.51 13.58
N HIS A 112 8.62 -6.15 12.62
CA HIS A 112 8.41 -4.75 12.22
C HIS A 112 7.17 -4.20 12.93
N SER A 113 7.12 -2.89 13.11
CA SER A 113 5.96 -2.18 13.65
C SER A 113 4.75 -2.26 12.72
N PHE A 114 3.56 -2.24 13.32
CA PHE A 114 2.26 -2.42 12.70
C PHE A 114 1.92 -1.42 11.56
N GLU A 115 2.56 -0.24 11.55
CA GLU A 115 2.24 0.84 10.59
C GLU A 115 2.84 0.64 9.18
N GLU A 116 3.86 -0.21 9.00
CA GLU A 116 4.63 -0.27 7.75
C GLU A 116 4.06 -1.18 6.64
N ASP A 117 2.98 -1.94 6.83
CA ASP A 117 2.35 -2.61 5.68
C ASP A 117 0.89 -3.02 5.92
N ILE A 118 0.02 -2.04 6.22
CA ILE A 118 -1.46 -2.19 6.17
C ILE A 118 -1.91 -2.85 4.85
N THR A 119 -1.17 -2.60 3.77
CA THR A 119 -1.40 -3.23 2.46
C THR A 119 -1.10 -4.73 2.45
N VAL A 120 -0.06 -5.20 3.16
CA VAL A 120 0.20 -6.65 3.32
C VAL A 120 -0.94 -7.30 4.10
N PHE A 121 -1.38 -6.67 5.20
CA PHE A 121 -2.55 -7.15 5.94
C PHE A 121 -3.79 -7.23 5.06
N THR A 122 -4.02 -6.20 4.24
CA THR A 122 -5.17 -6.18 3.35
C THR A 122 -5.07 -7.26 2.28
N ALA A 123 -3.90 -7.45 1.65
CA ALA A 123 -3.66 -8.53 0.70
C ALA A 123 -3.90 -9.91 1.34
N LEU A 124 -3.45 -10.12 2.58
CA LEU A 124 -3.70 -11.34 3.36
C LEU A 124 -5.19 -11.56 3.66
N LYS A 125 -5.90 -10.50 4.08
CA LYS A 125 -7.35 -10.56 4.33
C LYS A 125 -8.11 -10.91 3.05
N LEU A 126 -7.79 -10.27 1.94
CA LEU A 126 -8.42 -10.51 0.63
C LEU A 126 -8.12 -11.91 0.08
N ALA A 127 -6.94 -12.47 0.36
CA ALA A 127 -6.58 -13.85 0.03
C ALA A 127 -7.23 -14.90 0.97
N GLY A 128 -7.95 -14.48 2.02
CA GLY A 128 -8.65 -15.38 2.93
C GLY A 128 -7.82 -15.87 4.13
N ALA A 129 -6.64 -15.27 4.39
CA ALA A 129 -5.81 -15.63 5.55
C ALA A 129 -6.37 -15.10 6.88
N ALA A 130 -7.25 -14.10 6.83
CA ALA A 130 -7.91 -13.47 7.98
C ALA A 130 -6.98 -13.14 9.17
N PRO A 131 -5.88 -12.38 8.96
CA PRO A 131 -5.03 -11.93 10.05
C PRO A 131 -5.79 -11.02 11.02
N ASP A 132 -5.49 -11.16 12.31
CA ASP A 132 -5.96 -10.23 13.35
C ASP A 132 -5.13 -8.95 13.31
N ASP A 133 -5.77 -7.82 13.60
CA ASP A 133 -5.15 -6.50 13.65
C ASP A 133 -4.18 -6.35 14.84
N SER A 134 -4.06 -7.36 15.71
CA SER A 134 -3.02 -7.41 16.76
C SER A 134 -1.83 -8.33 16.45
N GLU A 135 -1.90 -9.12 15.39
CA GLU A 135 -0.86 -10.11 15.08
C GLU A 135 0.32 -9.46 14.35
N ASN A 136 1.56 -9.80 14.74
CA ASN A 136 2.75 -9.29 14.06
C ASN A 136 3.03 -10.07 12.78
N LEU A 137 3.22 -9.37 11.66
CA LEU A 137 3.74 -9.96 10.43
C LEU A 137 5.22 -10.29 10.59
N GLY A 138 5.58 -11.52 10.23
CA GLY A 138 6.96 -11.95 10.22
C GLY A 138 7.64 -11.53 8.93
N LYS A 139 8.56 -10.55 8.97
CA LYS A 139 9.41 -10.27 7.80
C LYS A 139 10.48 -11.37 7.70
N ILE A 140 10.57 -12.03 6.55
CA ILE A 140 11.58 -13.06 6.25
C ILE A 140 12.74 -12.43 5.47
N ALA A 141 12.44 -11.50 4.57
CA ALA A 141 13.40 -10.71 3.79
C ALA A 141 12.83 -9.31 3.50
N ALA A 142 13.61 -8.41 2.90
CA ALA A 142 13.23 -7.03 2.61
C ALA A 142 11.81 -6.86 2.00
N ARG A 143 11.37 -7.86 1.23
CA ARG A 143 10.15 -7.88 0.43
C ARG A 143 9.29 -9.12 0.65
N PHE A 144 9.67 -10.00 1.58
CA PHE A 144 9.02 -11.28 1.79
C PHE A 144 8.51 -11.37 3.22
N TYR A 145 7.21 -11.56 3.38
CA TYR A 145 6.50 -11.59 4.64
C TYR A 145 5.85 -12.95 4.84
N ARG A 146 5.63 -13.30 6.10
CA ARG A 146 4.96 -14.53 6.51
C ARG A 146 3.91 -14.24 7.56
N TYR A 147 2.81 -14.95 7.43
CA TYR A 147 1.73 -15.02 8.39
C TYR A 147 1.22 -16.46 8.50
N LYS A 148 1.47 -17.15 9.63
CA LYS A 148 1.15 -18.57 9.80
C LYS A 148 1.76 -19.43 8.66
N ASN A 149 0.92 -20.04 7.82
CA ASN A 149 1.28 -20.78 6.60
C ASN A 149 1.07 -19.98 5.31
N TRP A 150 0.91 -18.67 5.40
CA TRP A 150 0.82 -17.76 4.26
C TRP A 150 2.11 -16.99 4.10
N VAL A 151 2.44 -16.70 2.85
CA VAL A 151 3.55 -15.82 2.48
C VAL A 151 3.06 -14.72 1.57
N VAL A 152 3.68 -13.55 1.70
CA VAL A 152 3.45 -12.41 0.84
C VAL A 152 4.78 -11.95 0.28
N PHE A 153 4.85 -11.84 -1.04
CA PHE A 153 5.97 -11.19 -1.72
C PHE A 153 5.51 -9.83 -2.25
N LYS A 154 6.19 -8.78 -1.82
CA LYS A 154 5.94 -7.40 -2.20
C LYS A 154 6.95 -6.97 -3.25
N MET A 155 6.49 -6.43 -4.36
CA MET A 155 7.38 -5.87 -5.37
C MET A 155 6.90 -4.52 -5.88
N SER A 156 7.85 -3.61 -6.13
CA SER A 156 7.58 -2.43 -6.96
C SER A 156 7.66 -2.87 -8.41
N GLY A 157 6.65 -2.57 -9.21
CA GLY A 157 6.91 -2.49 -10.63
C GLY A 157 7.47 -1.13 -10.99
N GLU A 158 7.99 -0.99 -12.21
CA GLU A 158 8.50 0.27 -12.74
C GLU A 158 7.44 1.38 -12.66
N GLN A 159 7.87 2.65 -12.76
CA GLN A 159 6.95 3.78 -12.97
C GLN A 159 6.21 3.60 -14.30
N SER A 160 5.06 2.94 -14.24
CA SER A 160 4.19 2.73 -15.39
C SER A 160 3.37 3.98 -15.68
N PRO A 161 2.91 4.17 -16.93
CA PRO A 161 1.79 5.06 -17.20
C PRO A 161 0.58 4.69 -16.31
N PHE A 162 -0.35 5.63 -16.16
CA PHE A 162 -1.57 5.39 -15.41
C PHE A 162 -2.29 4.13 -15.92
N LEU A 163 -2.54 3.17 -15.02
CA LEU A 163 -3.26 1.94 -15.31
C LEU A 163 -4.77 2.21 -15.21
N PHE A 164 -5.39 2.58 -16.33
CA PHE A 164 -6.82 2.92 -16.38
C PHE A 164 -7.68 1.69 -16.65
N GLU A 165 -7.37 0.95 -17.70
CA GLU A 165 -8.16 -0.20 -18.13
C GLU A 165 -7.73 -1.48 -17.41
N ASP A 166 -8.60 -2.48 -17.35
CA ASP A 166 -8.23 -3.76 -16.73
C ASP A 166 -7.19 -4.50 -17.58
N ALA A 167 -7.20 -4.30 -18.90
CA ALA A 167 -6.16 -4.80 -19.80
C ALA A 167 -4.78 -4.22 -19.45
N ASP A 168 -4.68 -2.91 -19.14
CA ASP A 168 -3.42 -2.28 -18.73
C ASP A 168 -2.91 -2.89 -17.42
N LYS A 169 -3.81 -3.09 -16.45
CA LYS A 169 -3.49 -3.67 -15.15
C LYS A 169 -3.01 -5.12 -15.29
N GLN A 170 -3.67 -5.89 -16.15
CA GLN A 170 -3.26 -7.26 -16.46
C GLN A 170 -1.90 -7.28 -17.16
N ALA A 171 -1.70 -6.49 -18.20
CA ALA A 171 -0.42 -6.42 -18.93
C ALA A 171 0.73 -5.95 -18.02
N TYR A 172 0.46 -5.02 -17.11
CA TYR A 172 1.41 -4.60 -16.08
C TYR A 172 1.78 -5.76 -15.15
N LEU A 173 0.78 -6.53 -14.69
CA LEU A 173 1.03 -7.70 -13.86
C LEU A 173 1.85 -8.76 -14.61
N GLU A 174 1.52 -9.04 -15.87
CA GLU A 174 2.17 -10.06 -16.70
C GLU A 174 3.65 -9.80 -16.98
N LYS A 175 4.11 -8.55 -16.87
CA LYS A 175 5.55 -8.22 -16.89
C LYS A 175 6.31 -8.80 -15.70
N HIS A 176 5.64 -8.98 -14.58
CA HIS A 176 6.24 -9.35 -13.30
C HIS A 176 5.87 -10.74 -12.82
N ILE A 177 4.70 -11.25 -13.22
CA ILE A 177 4.29 -12.63 -12.98
C ILE A 177 3.61 -13.16 -14.25
N ARG A 178 4.20 -14.20 -14.83
CA ARG A 178 3.69 -14.81 -16.06
C ARG A 178 3.38 -16.27 -15.84
N LYS A 179 2.60 -16.86 -16.75
CA LYS A 179 2.44 -18.31 -16.79
C LYS A 179 3.79 -18.96 -17.09
N ARG A 180 4.17 -19.95 -16.29
CA ARG A 180 5.37 -20.75 -16.48
C ARG A 180 5.27 -21.39 -17.86
N SER A 181 6.27 -21.13 -18.71
CA SER A 181 6.30 -21.76 -20.03
C SER A 181 6.50 -23.27 -19.84
N GLU A 182 5.69 -24.08 -20.51
CA GLU A 182 5.76 -25.56 -20.42
C GLU A 182 7.04 -26.18 -21.02
N ASN A 183 8.04 -25.38 -21.39
CA ASN A 183 9.30 -25.88 -21.95
C ASN A 183 10.53 -25.21 -21.32
N LYS A 184 11.23 -25.95 -20.47
CA LYS A 184 12.70 -26.01 -20.41
C LYS A 184 13.15 -27.22 -19.59
#